data_AF-A0AAU6Y3Y9-F1
#
_entry.id   AF-A0AAU6Y3Y9-F1
#
_cell.length_a   1.000
_cell.length_b   1.000
_cell.length_c   1.000
_cell.angle_alpha   90.00
_cell.angle_beta   90.00
_cell.angle_gamma   90.00
#
_symmetry.space_group_name_H-M   'P 1'
#
loop_
_entity.id
_entity.type
_entity.pdbx_description
1 polymer ?
#
loop_
_entity_poly.entity_id
_entity_poly.type
_entity_poly.pdbx_seq_one_letter_code
_entity_poly.pdbx_strand_id
1 'polypeptide(L)'
;MAEYMLIPGTQIHVVTFVFIILEFIMFCFQLIYYLFRPQDLQRLWYLILLGLMLIYNITGGLFPDVDIPVPVPVQMSIAYGSGFLMASYFPFYFYKAFDLKALRWHALYGVPLFLMLPYVIFFIIVYAINGDFEKDLIYGMIMPFIYAMVLLWMMFRAIWKKHHPQVNREELMEELAMYFAVSPWAALAVFGLVEESQLIEVLCTNTGIVAISILFIWKSVKRSRLEYRQFMEMMINGVRPELFTENCLKYHLTNREIEIVQLLRTGLKPREIGERLFIAERTVTTHLQNMMNKTQTRSRMELVRKLETNIFDTPDRLTFS
;
A
#
# COMPACT_ATOMS: atom_id res chain seq x y z
N MET A 1 -5.31 -31.20 29.29
CA MET A 1 -5.98 -30.57 28.14
C MET A 1 -6.17 -29.12 28.53
N ALA A 2 -5.48 -28.18 27.88
CA ALA A 2 -5.56 -26.78 28.25
C ALA A 2 -6.97 -26.27 27.94
N GLU A 3 -7.80 -26.08 28.97
CA GLU A 3 -8.98 -25.22 28.87
C GLU A 3 -8.52 -23.87 28.34
N TYR A 4 -8.99 -23.50 27.16
CA TYR A 4 -8.67 -22.23 26.56
C TYR A 4 -9.16 -21.13 27.50
N MET A 5 -8.24 -20.35 28.07
CA MET A 5 -8.60 -19.25 28.95
C MET A 5 -9.43 -18.24 28.15
N LEU A 6 -10.67 -18.05 28.57
CA LEU A 6 -11.51 -16.95 28.14
C LEU A 6 -11.09 -15.68 28.89
N ILE A 7 -11.36 -14.53 28.31
CA ILE A 7 -11.21 -13.26 29.01
C ILE A 7 -12.35 -13.12 30.01
N PRO A 8 -12.06 -12.79 31.29
CA PRO A 8 -13.09 -12.67 32.32
C PRO A 8 -14.23 -11.76 31.88
N GLY A 9 -15.46 -12.28 31.93
CA GLY A 9 -16.67 -11.54 31.56
C GLY A 9 -16.94 -11.43 30.05
N THR A 10 -16.28 -12.25 29.21
CA THR A 10 -16.53 -12.30 27.77
C THR A 10 -16.41 -13.73 27.24
N GLN A 11 -16.96 -13.99 26.04
CA GLN A 11 -16.74 -15.22 25.28
C GLN A 11 -15.43 -15.21 24.45
N ILE A 12 -14.61 -14.15 24.57
CA ILE A 12 -13.41 -14.00 23.76
C ILE A 12 -12.29 -14.87 24.34
N HIS A 13 -11.74 -15.75 23.50
CA HIS A 13 -10.55 -16.51 23.81
C HIS A 13 -9.33 -15.59 23.90
N VAL A 14 -8.46 -15.83 24.88
CA VAL A 14 -7.22 -15.03 25.07
C VAL A 14 -6.38 -14.95 23.80
N VAL A 15 -6.34 -16.02 23.00
CA VAL A 15 -5.60 -16.03 21.72
C VAL A 15 -6.22 -15.05 20.71
N THR A 16 -7.54 -15.07 20.53
CA THR A 16 -8.27 -14.13 19.66
C THR A 16 -8.05 -12.69 20.12
N PHE A 17 -8.09 -12.44 21.43
CA PHE A 17 -7.84 -11.11 21.96
C PHE A 17 -6.42 -10.60 21.70
N VAL A 18 -5.41 -11.47 21.83
CA VAL A 18 -4.03 -11.12 21.47
C VAL A 18 -3.94 -10.71 20.00
N PHE A 19 -4.61 -11.43 19.11
CA PHE A 19 -4.68 -11.05 17.69
C PHE A 19 -5.41 -9.73 17.49
N ILE A 20 -6.55 -9.49 18.14
CA ILE A 20 -7.27 -8.21 18.07
C ILE A 20 -6.36 -7.03 18.46
N ILE A 21 -5.62 -7.15 19.57
CA ILE A 21 -4.69 -6.10 20.01
C ILE A 21 -3.61 -5.89 18.95
N LEU A 22 -2.99 -6.97 18.48
CA LEU A 22 -1.90 -6.90 17.51
C LEU A 22 -2.37 -6.29 16.18
N GLU A 23 -3.54 -6.69 15.70
CA GLU A 23 -4.19 -6.13 14.51
C GLU A 23 -4.55 -4.67 14.68
N PHE A 24 -5.02 -4.26 15.86
CA PHE A 24 -5.35 -2.87 16.14
C PHE A 24 -4.09 -2.00 16.09
N ILE A 25 -2.99 -2.46 16.70
CA ILE A 25 -1.68 -1.79 16.63
C ILE A 25 -1.23 -1.67 15.17
N MET A 26 -1.33 -2.76 14.41
CA MET A 26 -0.97 -2.78 12.99
C MET A 26 -1.84 -1.84 12.16
N PHE A 27 -3.15 -1.81 12.39
CA PHE A 27 -4.10 -0.90 11.74
C PHE A 27 -3.72 0.55 12.02
N CYS A 28 -3.48 0.91 13.29
CA CYS A 28 -3.08 2.26 13.68
C CYS A 28 -1.76 2.67 13.02
N PHE A 29 -0.77 1.78 13.00
CA PHE A 29 0.49 2.02 12.33
C PHE A 29 0.29 2.28 10.82
N GLN A 30 -0.46 1.41 10.15
CA GLN A 30 -0.73 1.55 8.72
C GLN A 30 -1.52 2.83 8.42
N LEU A 31 -2.46 3.21 9.31
CA LEU A 31 -3.29 4.40 9.16
C LEU A 31 -2.44 5.66 9.23
N ILE A 32 -1.56 5.75 10.22
CA ILE A 32 -0.62 6.88 10.36
C ILE A 32 0.20 7.02 9.08
N TYR A 33 0.79 5.93 8.57
CA TYR A 33 1.59 5.98 7.34
C TYR A 33 0.76 6.37 6.10
N TYR A 34 -0.49 5.93 6.01
CA TYR A 34 -1.38 6.34 4.94
C TYR A 34 -1.70 7.85 5.02
N LEU A 35 -1.96 8.38 6.21
CA LEU A 35 -2.22 9.81 6.40
C LEU A 35 -0.99 10.66 6.03
N PHE A 36 0.23 10.16 6.25
CA PHE A 36 1.46 10.81 5.76
C PHE A 36 1.61 10.75 4.23
N ARG A 37 1.03 9.74 3.56
CA ARG A 37 1.16 9.49 2.11
C ARG A 37 -0.17 9.04 1.49
N PRO A 38 -1.16 9.93 1.36
CA PRO A 38 -2.50 9.55 0.93
C PRO A 38 -2.56 9.04 -0.52
N GLN A 39 -1.50 9.24 -1.32
CA GLN A 39 -1.39 8.70 -2.68
C GLN A 39 -1.11 7.19 -2.73
N ASP A 40 -0.70 6.57 -1.61
CA ASP A 40 -0.46 5.13 -1.51
C ASP A 40 -1.79 4.36 -1.42
N LEU A 41 -2.47 4.23 -2.55
CA LEU A 41 -3.78 3.57 -2.63
C LEU A 41 -3.70 2.08 -2.25
N GLN A 42 -2.57 1.42 -2.49
CA GLN A 42 -2.36 0.02 -2.08
C GLN A 42 -2.52 -0.11 -0.56
N ARG A 43 -1.97 0.84 0.21
CA ARG A 43 -2.13 0.89 1.67
C ARG A 43 -3.56 1.19 2.11
N LEU A 44 -4.29 2.05 1.39
CA LEU A 44 -5.71 2.27 1.67
C LEU A 44 -6.51 0.97 1.56
N TRP A 45 -6.34 0.23 0.47
CA TRP A 45 -7.05 -1.04 0.29
C TRP A 45 -6.68 -2.07 1.36
N TYR A 46 -5.42 -2.04 1.82
CA TYR A 46 -4.94 -2.88 2.91
C TYR A 46 -5.49 -2.46 4.28
N LEU A 47 -5.66 -1.17 4.52
CA LEU A 47 -6.31 -0.66 5.73
C LEU A 47 -7.76 -1.12 5.84
N ILE A 48 -8.50 -1.10 4.73
CA ILE A 48 -9.86 -1.65 4.70
C ILE A 48 -9.83 -3.15 5.03
N LEU A 49 -8.85 -3.89 4.50
CA LEU A 49 -8.67 -5.31 4.80
C LEU A 49 -8.45 -5.54 6.31
N LEU A 50 -7.53 -4.79 6.94
CA LEU A 50 -7.28 -4.87 8.38
C LEU A 50 -8.49 -4.44 9.22
N GLY A 51 -9.25 -3.44 8.76
CA GLY A 51 -10.47 -3.01 9.44
C GLY A 51 -11.56 -4.09 9.43
N LEU A 52 -11.76 -4.75 8.28
CA LEU A 52 -12.66 -5.89 8.17
C LEU A 52 -12.21 -7.08 9.02
N MET A 53 -10.90 -7.33 9.09
CA MET A 53 -10.32 -8.36 9.95
C MET A 53 -10.61 -8.11 11.44
N LEU A 54 -10.42 -6.87 11.90
CA LEU A 54 -10.76 -6.46 13.26
C LEU A 54 -12.24 -6.67 13.55
N ILE A 55 -13.13 -6.29 12.62
CA ILE A 55 -14.57 -6.50 12.76
C ILE A 55 -14.87 -8.00 12.88
N TYR A 56 -14.27 -8.84 12.04
CA TYR A 56 -14.43 -10.29 12.09
C TYR A 56 -13.99 -10.87 13.44
N ASN A 57 -12.77 -10.59 13.89
CA ASN A 57 -12.26 -11.15 15.14
C ASN A 57 -13.03 -10.64 16.37
N ILE A 58 -13.43 -9.37 16.39
CA ILE A 58 -14.23 -8.80 17.49
C ILE A 58 -15.60 -9.44 17.51
N THR A 59 -16.31 -9.49 16.38
CA THR A 59 -17.68 -10.01 16.33
C THR A 59 -17.73 -11.53 16.51
N GLY A 60 -16.82 -12.28 15.90
CA GLY A 60 -16.72 -13.74 16.05
C GLY A 60 -16.19 -14.18 17.42
N GLY A 61 -15.41 -13.34 18.10
CA GLY A 61 -15.00 -13.61 19.48
C GLY A 61 -16.05 -13.21 20.53
N LEU A 62 -16.83 -12.16 20.26
CA LEU A 62 -17.83 -11.64 21.20
C LEU A 62 -19.15 -12.39 21.11
N PHE A 63 -19.59 -12.76 19.91
CA PHE A 63 -20.91 -13.32 19.66
C PHE A 63 -20.86 -14.84 19.41
N PRO A 64 -21.86 -15.59 19.89
CA PRO A 64 -23.02 -15.13 20.68
C PRO A 64 -22.69 -14.96 22.16
N ASP A 65 -23.30 -13.97 22.80
CA ASP A 65 -23.28 -13.78 24.25
C ASP A 65 -24.70 -13.47 24.74
N VAL A 66 -25.18 -14.28 25.69
CA VAL A 66 -26.55 -14.18 26.24
C VAL A 66 -26.75 -12.95 27.12
N ASP A 67 -25.67 -12.37 27.63
CA ASP A 67 -25.71 -11.18 28.47
C ASP A 67 -25.87 -9.89 27.64
N ILE A 68 -25.63 -9.97 26.33
CA ILE A 68 -25.82 -8.86 25.40
C ILE A 68 -27.31 -8.76 25.03
N PRO A 69 -27.96 -7.58 25.16
CA PRO A 69 -29.38 -7.38 24.92
C PRO A 69 -29.73 -7.33 23.41
N VAL A 70 -29.16 -8.24 22.63
CA VAL A 70 -29.39 -8.44 21.19
C VAL A 70 -29.83 -9.88 21.00
N PRO A 71 -30.89 -10.17 20.22
CA PRO A 71 -31.32 -11.56 20.00
C PRO A 71 -30.20 -12.42 19.43
N VAL A 72 -30.02 -13.63 19.97
CA VAL A 72 -28.99 -14.59 19.51
C VAL A 72 -28.99 -14.78 17.98
N PRO A 73 -30.14 -14.90 17.29
CA PRO A 73 -30.15 -15.00 15.83
C PRO A 73 -29.49 -13.81 15.12
N VAL A 74 -29.65 -12.60 15.65
CA VAL A 74 -29.04 -11.38 15.12
C VAL A 74 -27.54 -11.37 15.41
N GLN A 75 -27.13 -11.79 16.60
CA GLN A 75 -25.71 -11.91 16.95
C GLN A 75 -24.99 -12.90 16.04
N MET A 76 -25.58 -14.08 15.79
CA MET A 76 -25.05 -15.08 14.86
C MET A 76 -24.97 -14.53 13.44
N SER A 77 -26.01 -13.82 12.99
CA SER A 77 -25.98 -13.16 11.69
C SER A 77 -24.77 -12.22 11.61
N ILE A 78 -24.53 -11.38 12.61
CA ILE A 78 -23.38 -10.45 12.64
C ILE A 78 -22.04 -11.20 12.62
N ALA A 79 -21.87 -12.22 13.47
CA ALA A 79 -20.63 -12.98 13.60
C ALA A 79 -20.24 -13.71 12.29
N TYR A 80 -21.19 -14.40 11.66
CA TYR A 80 -20.92 -15.08 10.39
C TYR A 80 -20.82 -14.09 9.23
N GLY A 81 -21.63 -13.02 9.26
CA GLY A 81 -21.65 -11.99 8.22
C GLY A 81 -20.36 -11.21 8.11
N SER A 82 -19.68 -10.95 9.22
CA SER A 82 -18.37 -10.30 9.21
C SER A 82 -17.31 -11.18 8.53
N GLY A 83 -17.33 -12.49 8.74
CA GLY A 83 -16.46 -13.45 8.03
C GLY A 83 -16.72 -13.48 6.52
N PHE A 84 -17.99 -13.52 6.11
CA PHE A 84 -18.38 -13.43 4.70
C PHE A 84 -17.96 -12.11 4.06
N LEU A 85 -18.15 -10.99 4.75
CA LEU A 85 -17.76 -9.68 4.27
C LEU A 85 -16.24 -9.59 4.09
N MET A 86 -15.48 -10.12 5.05
CA MET A 86 -14.03 -10.18 4.99
C MET A 86 -13.54 -11.04 3.82
N ALA A 87 -14.05 -12.26 3.67
CA ALA A 87 -13.70 -13.15 2.55
C ALA A 87 -14.08 -12.56 1.18
N SER A 88 -15.24 -11.92 1.10
CA SER A 88 -15.76 -11.28 -0.12
C SER A 88 -14.90 -10.10 -0.56
N TYR A 89 -14.18 -9.45 0.35
CA TYR A 89 -13.33 -8.33 0.01
C TYR A 89 -12.03 -8.75 -0.71
N PHE A 90 -11.54 -9.99 -0.55
CA PHE A 90 -10.26 -10.40 -1.14
C PHE A 90 -10.18 -10.20 -2.66
N PRO A 91 -11.13 -10.66 -3.50
CA PRO A 91 -11.01 -10.47 -4.95
C PRO A 91 -11.00 -9.00 -5.37
N PHE A 92 -11.74 -8.16 -4.65
CA PHE A 92 -11.74 -6.71 -4.85
C PHE A 92 -10.40 -6.08 -4.44
N TYR A 93 -9.88 -6.47 -3.27
CA TYR A 93 -8.55 -6.08 -2.82
C TYR A 93 -7.48 -6.45 -3.85
N PHE A 94 -7.43 -7.70 -4.34
CA PHE A 94 -6.46 -8.12 -5.35
C PHE A 94 -6.64 -7.38 -6.68
N TYR A 95 -7.87 -7.13 -7.10
CA TYR A 95 -8.17 -6.33 -8.30
C TYR A 95 -7.61 -4.90 -8.18
N LYS A 96 -7.80 -4.23 -7.04
CA LYS A 96 -7.44 -2.83 -6.85
C LYS A 96 -6.01 -2.60 -6.35
N ALA A 97 -5.55 -3.36 -5.36
CA ALA A 97 -4.26 -3.21 -4.73
C ALA A 97 -3.11 -3.69 -5.62
N PHE A 98 -3.33 -4.73 -6.44
CA PHE A 98 -2.32 -5.33 -7.30
C PHE A 98 -2.59 -5.14 -8.81
N ASP A 99 -3.60 -4.35 -9.19
CA ASP A 99 -4.04 -4.11 -10.58
C ASP A 99 -4.32 -5.40 -11.37
N LEU A 100 -4.88 -6.42 -10.71
CA LEU A 100 -5.23 -7.69 -11.36
C LEU A 100 -6.56 -7.59 -12.11
N LYS A 101 -6.56 -6.92 -13.27
CA LYS A 101 -7.77 -6.65 -14.09
C LYS A 101 -8.59 -7.90 -14.46
N ALA A 102 -7.94 -9.07 -14.54
CA ALA A 102 -8.62 -10.34 -14.78
C ALA A 102 -9.66 -10.69 -13.69
N LEU A 103 -9.49 -10.15 -12.47
CA LEU A 103 -10.41 -10.37 -11.35
C LEU A 103 -11.60 -9.40 -11.33
N ARG A 104 -11.65 -8.39 -12.21
CA ARG A 104 -12.69 -7.35 -12.19
C ARG A 104 -14.11 -7.91 -12.13
N TRP A 105 -14.41 -8.91 -12.96
CA TRP A 105 -15.75 -9.51 -12.98
C TRP A 105 -16.08 -10.25 -11.68
N HIS A 106 -15.12 -11.01 -11.16
CA HIS A 106 -15.27 -11.69 -9.88
C HIS A 106 -15.46 -10.70 -8.74
N ALA A 107 -14.66 -9.63 -8.69
CA ALA A 107 -14.74 -8.61 -7.66
C ALA A 107 -16.06 -7.82 -7.66
N LEU A 108 -16.61 -7.50 -8.83
CA LEU A 108 -17.78 -6.61 -8.95
C LEU A 108 -19.12 -7.35 -9.05
N TYR A 109 -19.13 -8.57 -9.58
CA TYR A 109 -20.36 -9.30 -9.87
C TYR A 109 -20.37 -10.69 -9.26
N GLY A 110 -19.28 -11.44 -9.47
CA GLY A 110 -19.24 -12.83 -9.02
C GLY A 110 -19.27 -12.98 -7.50
N VAL A 111 -18.52 -12.17 -6.75
CA VAL A 111 -18.55 -12.15 -5.28
C VAL A 111 -19.94 -11.77 -4.75
N PRO A 112 -20.57 -10.65 -5.18
CA PRO A 112 -21.94 -10.35 -4.79
C PRO A 112 -22.93 -11.49 -5.08
N LEU A 113 -22.81 -12.15 -6.23
CA LEU A 113 -23.75 -13.18 -6.67
C LEU A 113 -23.55 -14.53 -5.98
N PHE A 114 -22.31 -14.95 -5.75
CA PHE A 114 -21.99 -16.32 -5.32
C PHE A 114 -21.45 -16.43 -3.88
N LEU A 115 -21.16 -15.30 -3.22
CA LEU A 115 -20.80 -15.27 -1.79
C LEU A 115 -21.83 -14.49 -0.98
N MET A 116 -22.05 -13.22 -1.31
CA MET A 116 -22.90 -12.33 -0.50
C MET A 116 -24.39 -12.66 -0.62
N LEU A 117 -24.88 -12.94 -1.83
CA LEU A 117 -26.29 -13.25 -2.05
C LEU A 117 -26.73 -14.56 -1.34
N PRO A 118 -25.98 -15.68 -1.44
CA PRO A 118 -26.27 -16.86 -0.62
C PRO A 118 -26.30 -16.56 0.86
N TYR A 119 -25.35 -15.75 1.35
CA TYR A 119 -25.34 -15.35 2.75
C TYR A 119 -26.63 -14.61 3.16
N VAL A 120 -27.05 -13.61 2.39
CA VAL A 120 -28.30 -12.86 2.65
C VAL A 120 -29.52 -13.78 2.60
N ILE A 121 -29.59 -14.67 1.62
CA ILE A 121 -30.73 -15.60 1.49
C ILE A 121 -30.80 -16.53 2.68
N PHE A 122 -29.73 -17.26 2.99
CA PHE A 122 -29.78 -18.31 3.99
C PHE A 122 -29.70 -17.77 5.42
N PHE A 123 -28.78 -16.86 5.72
CA PHE A 123 -28.49 -16.45 7.10
C PHE A 123 -29.30 -15.23 7.55
N ILE A 124 -29.83 -14.43 6.63
CA ILE A 124 -30.68 -13.28 7.00
C ILE A 124 -32.17 -13.61 6.78
N ILE A 125 -32.53 -14.15 5.61
CA ILE A 125 -33.94 -14.35 5.26
C ILE A 125 -34.46 -15.71 5.75
N VAL A 126 -33.86 -16.83 5.32
CA VAL A 126 -34.34 -18.17 5.64
C VAL A 126 -34.22 -18.46 7.13
N TYR A 127 -33.07 -18.13 7.73
CA TYR A 127 -32.85 -18.30 9.17
C TYR A 127 -33.83 -17.50 10.04
N ALA A 128 -34.16 -16.27 9.64
CA ALA A 128 -35.17 -15.47 10.35
C ALA A 128 -36.58 -16.08 10.28
N ILE A 129 -36.88 -16.89 9.27
CA ILE A 129 -38.19 -17.55 9.08
C ILE A 129 -38.22 -18.90 9.80
N ASN A 130 -37.19 -19.73 9.62
CA ASN A 130 -37.17 -21.13 10.04
C ASN A 130 -36.56 -21.33 11.44
N GLY A 131 -35.64 -20.45 11.86
CA GLY A 131 -34.91 -20.56 13.12
C GLY A 131 -33.93 -21.74 13.22
N ASP A 132 -33.72 -22.50 12.13
CA ASP A 132 -32.87 -23.69 12.08
C ASP A 132 -31.48 -23.34 11.52
N PHE A 133 -30.59 -22.92 12.42
CA PHE A 133 -29.27 -22.45 12.05
C PHE A 133 -28.39 -23.52 11.38
N GLU A 134 -28.44 -24.77 11.87
CA GLU A 134 -27.58 -25.84 11.37
C GLU A 134 -27.88 -26.18 9.91
N LYS A 135 -29.17 -26.29 9.55
CA LYS A 135 -29.56 -26.54 8.16
C LYS A 135 -29.15 -25.37 7.26
N ASP A 136 -29.41 -24.15 7.70
CA ASP A 136 -29.10 -22.95 6.91
C ASP A 136 -27.60 -22.78 6.71
N LEU A 137 -26.79 -23.17 7.70
CA LEU A 137 -25.33 -23.24 7.59
C LEU A 137 -24.90 -24.26 6.53
N ILE A 138 -25.41 -25.48 6.57
CA ILE A 138 -25.01 -26.51 5.60
C ILE A 138 -25.37 -26.09 4.16
N TYR A 139 -26.63 -25.73 3.90
CA TYR A 139 -27.06 -25.40 2.55
C TYR A 139 -26.53 -24.05 2.06
N GLY A 140 -26.45 -23.06 2.94
CA GLY A 140 -25.96 -21.72 2.64
C GLY A 140 -24.48 -21.68 2.28
N MET A 141 -23.68 -22.64 2.75
CA MET A 141 -22.22 -22.66 2.54
C MET A 141 -21.77 -23.43 1.29
N ILE A 142 -22.63 -24.27 0.67
CA ILE A 142 -22.25 -25.09 -0.50
C ILE A 142 -21.78 -24.23 -1.67
N MET A 143 -22.60 -23.25 -2.08
CA MET A 143 -22.26 -22.36 -3.21
C MET A 143 -21.04 -21.48 -2.89
N PRO A 144 -20.97 -20.82 -1.72
CA PRO A 144 -19.78 -20.07 -1.32
C PRO A 144 -18.48 -20.87 -1.31
N PHE A 145 -18.51 -22.11 -0.81
CA PHE A 145 -17.34 -22.97 -0.78
C PHE A 145 -16.81 -23.29 -2.18
N ILE A 146 -17.69 -23.75 -3.08
CA ILE A 146 -17.33 -24.05 -4.46
C ILE A 146 -16.75 -22.80 -5.13
N TYR A 147 -17.39 -21.65 -4.92
CA TYR A 147 -16.96 -20.42 -5.54
C TYR A 147 -15.65 -19.87 -4.94
N ALA A 148 -15.39 -20.07 -3.65
CA ALA A 148 -14.11 -19.73 -3.03
C ALA A 148 -12.94 -20.49 -3.69
N MET A 149 -13.11 -21.77 -4.02
CA MET A 149 -12.12 -22.55 -4.78
C MET A 149 -11.88 -21.97 -6.18
N VAL A 150 -12.94 -21.55 -6.87
CA VAL A 150 -12.84 -20.83 -8.16
C VAL A 150 -12.04 -19.54 -8.00
N LEU A 151 -12.31 -18.75 -6.96
CA LEU A 151 -11.62 -17.50 -6.68
C LEU A 151 -10.14 -17.71 -6.40
N LEU A 152 -9.77 -18.72 -5.60
CA LEU A 152 -8.35 -19.06 -5.36
C LEU A 152 -7.63 -19.35 -6.67
N TRP A 153 -8.22 -20.21 -7.52
CA TRP A 153 -7.64 -20.52 -8.82
C TRP A 153 -7.53 -19.29 -9.72
N MET A 154 -8.57 -18.46 -9.77
CA MET A 154 -8.58 -17.24 -10.58
C MET A 154 -7.56 -16.20 -10.09
N MET A 155 -7.39 -16.04 -8.78
CA MET A 155 -6.37 -15.16 -8.20
C MET A 155 -4.97 -15.65 -8.54
N PHE A 156 -4.67 -16.94 -8.33
CA PHE A 156 -3.37 -17.52 -8.69
C PHE A 156 -3.07 -17.34 -10.18
N ARG A 157 -4.04 -17.64 -11.06
CA ARG A 157 -3.90 -17.47 -12.51
C ARG A 157 -3.67 -16.00 -12.90
N ALA A 158 -4.33 -15.06 -12.23
CA ALA A 158 -4.16 -13.64 -12.49
C ALA A 158 -2.75 -13.14 -12.11
N ILE A 159 -2.24 -13.54 -10.94
CA ILE A 159 -0.88 -13.26 -10.49
C ILE A 159 0.14 -13.82 -11.49
N TRP A 160 -0.02 -15.10 -11.86
CA TRP A 160 0.88 -15.77 -12.80
C TRP A 160 0.91 -15.05 -14.17
N LYS A 161 -0.27 -14.70 -14.70
CA LYS A 161 -0.38 -14.00 -15.99
C LYS A 161 0.26 -12.61 -15.97
N LYS A 162 0.18 -11.88 -14.85
CA LYS A 162 0.79 -10.55 -14.70
C LYS A 162 2.32 -10.60 -14.81
N HIS A 163 2.96 -11.58 -14.18
CA HIS A 163 4.42 -11.67 -14.06
C HIS A 163 5.10 -12.56 -15.11
N HIS A 164 4.36 -13.39 -15.85
CA HIS A 164 4.92 -14.24 -16.91
C HIS A 164 5.79 -13.52 -17.97
N PRO A 165 5.46 -12.30 -18.47
CA PRO A 165 6.27 -11.66 -19.49
C PRO A 165 7.56 -11.01 -18.96
N GLN A 166 7.56 -10.50 -17.72
CA GLN A 166 8.72 -9.89 -17.04
C GLN A 166 8.55 -10.05 -15.52
N VAL A 167 9.47 -10.79 -14.88
CA VAL A 167 9.35 -11.11 -13.45
C VAL A 167 10.01 -10.04 -12.59
N ASN A 168 9.20 -9.16 -11.98
CA ASN A 168 9.65 -8.38 -10.82
C ASN A 168 9.51 -9.25 -9.56
N ARG A 169 10.65 -9.76 -9.05
CA ARG A 169 10.65 -10.70 -7.91
C ARG A 169 10.05 -10.11 -6.63
N GLU A 170 10.28 -8.82 -6.36
CA GLU A 170 9.74 -8.21 -5.14
C GLU A 170 8.21 -8.11 -5.19
N GLU A 171 7.65 -7.64 -6.32
CA GLU A 171 6.20 -7.55 -6.51
C GLU A 171 5.52 -8.93 -6.53
N LEU A 172 6.11 -9.91 -7.23
CA LEU A 172 5.58 -11.28 -7.28
C LEU A 172 5.55 -11.92 -5.88
N MET A 173 6.60 -11.73 -5.08
CA MET A 173 6.65 -12.28 -3.72
C MET A 173 5.58 -11.66 -2.82
N GLU A 174 5.29 -10.36 -2.96
CA GLU A 174 4.23 -9.69 -2.20
C GLU A 174 2.84 -10.20 -2.57
N GLU A 175 2.56 -10.33 -3.87
CA GLU A 175 1.28 -10.85 -4.36
C GLU A 175 1.07 -12.31 -3.93
N LEU A 176 2.11 -13.15 -4.01
CA LEU A 176 2.04 -14.54 -3.57
C LEU A 176 1.93 -14.66 -2.05
N ALA A 177 2.67 -13.86 -1.28
CA ALA A 177 2.56 -13.84 0.18
C ALA A 177 1.14 -13.47 0.62
N MET A 178 0.54 -12.46 -0.03
CA MET A 178 -0.86 -12.12 0.16
C MET A 178 -1.78 -13.29 -0.18
N TYR A 179 -1.57 -13.92 -1.34
CA TYR A 179 -2.37 -15.05 -1.79
C TYR A 179 -2.36 -16.20 -0.77
N PHE A 180 -1.19 -16.57 -0.27
CA PHE A 180 -1.06 -17.62 0.73
C PHE A 180 -1.70 -17.25 2.06
N ALA A 181 -1.61 -15.98 2.50
CA ALA A 181 -2.24 -15.56 3.75
C ALA A 181 -3.77 -15.57 3.70
N VAL A 182 -4.38 -15.30 2.55
CA VAL A 182 -5.84 -15.33 2.40
C VAL A 182 -6.36 -16.73 2.04
N SER A 183 -5.51 -17.62 1.55
CA SER A 183 -5.95 -18.95 1.12
C SER A 183 -6.63 -19.80 2.21
N PRO A 184 -6.23 -19.74 3.51
CA PRO A 184 -6.94 -20.44 4.58
C PRO A 184 -8.39 -20.00 4.75
N TRP A 185 -8.74 -18.78 4.33
CA TRP A 185 -10.12 -18.30 4.43
C TRP A 185 -11.10 -19.05 3.53
N ALA A 186 -10.63 -19.65 2.44
CA ALA A 186 -11.48 -20.54 1.65
C ALA A 186 -11.86 -21.81 2.43
N ALA A 187 -11.01 -22.22 3.38
CA ALA A 187 -11.27 -23.36 4.25
C ALA A 187 -12.23 -23.03 5.41
N LEU A 188 -12.50 -21.75 5.73
CA LEU A 188 -13.52 -21.38 6.72
C LEU A 188 -14.90 -21.93 6.38
N ALA A 189 -15.22 -22.03 5.09
CA ALA A 189 -16.46 -22.62 4.65
C ALA A 189 -16.57 -24.13 4.96
N VAL A 190 -15.45 -24.78 5.25
CA VAL A 190 -15.36 -26.17 5.73
C VAL A 190 -15.29 -26.22 7.26
N PHE A 191 -14.61 -25.28 7.92
CA PHE A 191 -14.54 -25.22 9.38
C PHE A 191 -15.91 -25.01 10.03
N GLY A 192 -16.85 -24.35 9.38
CA GLY A 192 -18.25 -24.31 9.86
C GLY A 192 -18.97 -25.68 9.80
N LEU A 193 -18.43 -26.66 9.07
CA LEU A 193 -19.03 -27.99 8.87
C LEU A 193 -18.32 -29.09 9.66
N VAL A 194 -17.12 -28.83 10.17
CA VAL A 194 -16.32 -29.76 10.96
C VAL A 194 -16.17 -29.14 12.35
N GLU A 195 -16.45 -29.87 13.42
CA GLU A 195 -16.17 -29.41 14.79
C GLU A 195 -14.65 -29.28 14.99
N GLU A 196 -14.09 -28.16 14.55
CA GLU A 196 -12.67 -27.86 14.65
C GLU A 196 -12.36 -27.02 15.89
N SER A 197 -11.12 -27.13 16.36
CA SER A 197 -10.64 -26.30 17.46
C SER A 197 -10.64 -24.83 17.05
N GLN A 198 -11.33 -23.99 17.81
CA GLN A 198 -11.31 -22.53 17.63
C GLN A 198 -9.89 -21.93 17.61
N LEU A 199 -8.95 -22.57 18.33
CA LEU A 199 -7.53 -22.19 18.26
C LEU A 199 -6.99 -22.31 16.83
N ILE A 200 -7.29 -23.41 16.13
CA ILE A 200 -6.80 -23.69 14.78
C ILE A 200 -7.39 -22.66 13.82
N GLU A 201 -8.70 -22.40 13.92
CA GLU A 201 -9.37 -21.38 13.10
C GLU A 201 -8.68 -20.02 13.24
N VAL A 202 -8.52 -19.54 14.47
CA VAL A 202 -7.91 -18.23 14.77
C VAL A 202 -6.48 -18.18 14.25
N LEU A 203 -5.67 -19.21 14.49
CA LEU A 203 -4.29 -19.25 13.99
C LEU A 203 -4.24 -19.23 12.45
N CYS A 204 -5.08 -20.02 11.78
CA CYS A 204 -5.12 -20.12 10.33
C CYS A 204 -5.56 -18.81 9.66
N THR A 205 -6.55 -18.11 10.23
CA THR A 205 -7.11 -16.89 9.63
C THR A 205 -6.25 -15.65 9.89
N ASN A 206 -5.50 -15.62 11.01
CA ASN A 206 -4.78 -14.44 11.45
C ASN A 206 -3.28 -14.45 11.09
N THR A 207 -2.61 -15.61 11.17
CA THR A 207 -1.13 -15.69 11.06
C THR A 207 -0.60 -15.08 9.77
N GLY A 208 -1.28 -15.33 8.64
CA GLY A 208 -0.88 -14.78 7.35
C GLY A 208 -0.96 -13.24 7.29
N ILE A 209 -2.02 -12.66 7.84
CA ILE A 209 -2.24 -11.20 7.85
C ILE A 209 -1.21 -10.50 8.76
N VAL A 210 -0.85 -11.13 9.87
CA VAL A 210 0.25 -10.65 10.73
C VAL A 210 1.58 -10.65 9.98
N ALA A 211 1.92 -11.74 9.30
CA ALA A 211 3.15 -11.84 8.53
C ALA A 211 3.24 -10.76 7.43
N ILE A 212 2.14 -10.53 6.70
CA ILE A 212 2.08 -9.48 5.65
C ILE A 212 2.21 -8.09 6.24
N SER A 213 1.57 -7.84 7.38
CA SER A 213 1.69 -6.55 8.06
C SER A 213 3.12 -6.25 8.45
N ILE A 214 3.84 -7.24 8.99
CA ILE A 214 5.28 -7.12 9.29
C ILE A 214 6.06 -6.81 8.01
N LEU A 215 5.76 -7.50 6.89
CA LEU A 215 6.40 -7.23 5.60
C LEU A 215 6.13 -5.80 5.10
N PHE A 216 4.89 -5.30 5.17
CA PHE A 216 4.55 -3.93 4.79
C PHE A 216 5.21 -2.88 5.67
N ILE A 217 5.29 -3.13 6.98
CA ILE A 217 6.00 -2.27 7.93
C ILE A 217 7.49 -2.22 7.55
N TRP A 218 8.12 -3.38 7.35
CA TRP A 218 9.53 -3.48 6.97
C TRP A 218 9.83 -2.77 5.65
N LYS A 219 9.00 -2.98 4.62
CA LYS A 219 9.11 -2.30 3.33
C LYS A 219 8.94 -0.79 3.46
N SER A 220 7.99 -0.34 4.29
CA SER A 220 7.76 1.10 4.56
C SER A 220 9.01 1.72 5.18
N VAL A 221 9.61 1.06 6.18
CA VAL A 221 10.85 1.54 6.81
C VAL A 221 12.02 1.54 5.83
N LYS A 222 12.18 0.48 5.03
CA LYS A 222 13.24 0.39 4.00
C LYS A 222 13.13 1.53 2.99
N ARG A 223 11.91 1.78 2.48
CA ARG A 223 11.64 2.87 1.53
C ARG A 223 11.91 4.25 2.14
N SER A 224 11.40 4.52 3.34
CA SER A 224 11.66 5.79 4.02
C SER A 224 13.15 6.04 4.26
N ARG A 225 13.93 5.01 4.60
CA ARG A 225 15.39 5.12 4.76
C ARG A 225 16.10 5.39 3.44
N LEU A 226 15.65 4.80 2.33
CA LEU A 226 16.23 5.04 1.01
C LEU A 226 15.96 6.47 0.55
N GLU A 227 14.72 6.94 0.69
CA GLU A 227 14.35 8.32 0.34
C GLU A 227 15.11 9.33 1.21
N TYR A 228 15.30 9.05 2.51
CA TYR A 228 16.14 9.87 3.37
C TYR A 228 17.61 9.89 2.91
N ARG A 229 18.17 8.74 2.49
CA ARG A 229 19.53 8.68 1.94
C ARG A 229 19.66 9.48 0.65
N GLN A 230 18.70 9.34 -0.28
CA GLN A 230 18.68 10.10 -1.52
C GLN A 230 18.58 11.61 -1.25
N PHE A 231 17.74 12.01 -0.30
CA PHE A 231 17.66 13.40 0.15
C PHE A 231 19.00 13.89 0.71
N MET A 232 19.62 13.12 1.59
CA MET A 232 20.94 13.46 2.14
C MET A 232 22.03 13.49 1.08
N GLU A 233 22.03 12.58 0.10
CA GLU A 233 22.96 12.59 -1.03
C GLU A 233 22.77 13.84 -1.89
N MET A 234 21.53 14.26 -2.17
CA MET A 234 21.25 15.53 -2.85
C MET A 234 21.79 16.73 -2.06
N MET A 235 21.64 16.73 -0.73
CA MET A 235 22.17 17.80 0.14
C MET A 235 23.70 17.81 0.19
N ILE A 236 24.34 16.64 0.33
CA ILE A 236 25.80 16.49 0.42
C ILE A 236 26.47 16.83 -0.92
N ASN A 237 25.90 16.40 -2.04
CA ASN A 237 26.41 16.72 -3.37
C ASN A 237 26.17 18.18 -3.79
N GLY A 238 25.66 19.02 -2.89
CA GLY A 238 25.54 20.46 -3.09
C GLY A 238 24.48 20.88 -4.09
N VAL A 239 23.66 19.95 -4.61
CA VAL A 239 22.53 20.24 -5.50
C VAL A 239 21.39 20.81 -4.66
N ARG A 240 21.56 22.05 -4.22
CA ARG A 240 20.49 22.87 -3.67
C ARG A 240 19.83 23.58 -4.85
N PRO A 241 18.58 23.25 -5.25
CA PRO A 241 17.88 23.95 -6.33
C PRO A 241 17.80 25.47 -6.08
N GLU A 242 17.71 25.83 -4.80
CA GLU A 242 17.75 27.20 -4.30
C GLU A 242 19.07 27.90 -4.60
N LEU A 243 20.20 27.20 -4.53
CA LEU A 243 21.53 27.79 -4.67
C LEU A 243 21.79 28.29 -6.09
N PHE A 244 21.32 27.56 -7.09
CA PHE A 244 21.38 28.02 -8.48
C PHE A 244 20.64 29.35 -8.65
N THR A 245 19.46 29.46 -8.06
CA THR A 245 18.63 30.67 -8.12
C THR A 245 19.27 31.82 -7.33
N GLU A 246 19.76 31.52 -6.12
CA GLU A 246 20.49 32.46 -5.27
C GLU A 246 21.74 33.00 -5.98
N ASN A 247 22.54 32.13 -6.61
CA ASN A 247 23.74 32.52 -7.35
C ASN A 247 23.40 33.32 -8.61
N CYS A 248 22.33 32.98 -9.33
CA CYS A 248 21.86 33.78 -10.46
C CYS A 248 21.53 35.21 -10.02
N LEU A 249 20.86 35.37 -8.87
CA LEU A 249 20.56 36.69 -8.29
C LEU A 249 21.84 37.40 -7.80
N LYS A 250 22.73 36.66 -7.12
CA LYS A 250 24.01 37.16 -6.60
C LYS A 250 24.90 37.74 -7.69
N TYR A 251 24.96 37.10 -8.85
CA TYR A 251 25.74 37.57 -10.01
C TYR A 251 24.93 38.48 -10.95
N HIS A 252 23.74 38.93 -10.53
CA HIS A 252 22.88 39.84 -11.29
C HIS A 252 22.61 39.37 -12.73
N LEU A 253 22.30 38.08 -12.88
CA LEU A 253 21.86 37.52 -14.16
C LEU A 253 20.45 38.03 -14.48
N THR A 254 20.25 38.46 -15.72
CA THR A 254 18.94 38.88 -16.23
C THR A 254 18.03 37.66 -16.44
N ASN A 255 16.72 37.88 -16.51
CA ASN A 255 15.76 36.79 -16.77
C ASN A 255 16.11 35.97 -18.02
N ARG A 256 16.58 36.65 -19.09
CA ARG A 256 16.97 35.98 -20.33
C ARG A 256 18.26 35.17 -20.18
N GLU A 257 19.22 35.64 -19.40
CA GLU A 257 20.45 34.92 -19.07
C GLU A 257 20.15 33.68 -18.22
N ILE A 258 19.26 33.79 -17.23
CA ILE A 258 18.81 32.68 -16.39
C ILE A 258 18.17 31.58 -17.25
N GLU A 259 17.27 31.96 -18.16
CA GLU A 259 16.62 31.01 -19.09
C GLU A 259 17.64 30.26 -19.96
N ILE A 260 18.63 30.97 -20.49
CA ILE A 260 19.70 30.38 -21.31
C ILE A 260 20.57 29.42 -20.49
N VAL A 261 20.96 29.80 -19.27
CA VAL A 261 21.85 28.97 -18.44
C VAL A 261 21.13 27.75 -17.85
N GLN A 262 19.80 27.83 -17.64
CA GLN A 262 18.96 26.68 -17.31
C GLN A 262 18.93 25.65 -18.44
N LEU A 263 18.80 26.09 -19.70
CA LEU A 263 18.84 25.19 -20.85
C LEU A 263 20.25 24.61 -21.06
N LEU A 264 21.29 25.41 -20.87
CA LEU A 264 22.68 24.94 -20.90
C LEU A 264 22.94 23.83 -19.86
N ARG A 265 22.39 23.97 -18.64
CA ARG A 265 22.49 22.95 -17.58
C ARG A 265 21.90 21.59 -18.00
N THR A 266 20.91 21.58 -18.88
CA THR A 266 20.33 20.33 -19.39
C THR A 266 21.19 19.65 -20.47
N GLY A 267 22.35 20.22 -20.81
CA GLY A 267 23.28 19.66 -21.80
C GLY A 267 23.05 20.15 -23.23
N LEU A 268 22.16 21.11 -23.45
CA LEU A 268 21.87 21.66 -24.78
C LEU A 268 23.02 22.52 -25.30
N LYS A 269 23.30 22.41 -26.60
CA LYS A 269 24.27 23.23 -27.33
C LYS A 269 23.66 24.60 -27.66
N PRO A 270 24.48 25.67 -27.86
CA PRO A 270 23.99 27.02 -28.16
C PRO A 270 23.02 27.10 -29.33
N ARG A 271 23.22 26.27 -30.35
CA ARG A 271 22.29 26.15 -31.49
C ARG A 271 20.91 25.64 -31.06
N GLU A 272 20.85 24.56 -30.29
CA GLU A 272 19.60 23.96 -29.80
C GLU A 272 18.87 24.90 -28.83
N ILE A 273 19.63 25.64 -28.01
CA ILE A 273 19.09 26.68 -27.14
C ILE A 273 18.48 27.82 -27.99
N GLY A 274 19.16 28.23 -29.06
CA GLY A 274 18.68 29.28 -29.97
C GLY A 274 17.38 28.88 -30.67
N GLU A 275 17.30 27.64 -31.17
CA GLU A 275 16.09 27.06 -31.76
C GLU A 275 14.93 27.06 -30.76
N ARG A 276 15.18 26.64 -29.51
CA ARG A 276 14.14 26.56 -28.46
C ARG A 276 13.66 27.92 -27.97
N LEU A 277 14.53 28.92 -27.98
CA LEU A 277 14.26 30.27 -27.52
C LEU A 277 13.92 31.25 -28.65
N PHE A 278 13.80 30.75 -29.88
CA PHE A 278 13.55 31.51 -31.11
C PHE A 278 14.52 32.69 -31.32
N ILE A 279 15.81 32.46 -31.09
CA ILE A 279 16.89 33.44 -31.28
C ILE A 279 18.09 32.82 -32.01
N ALA A 280 18.91 33.65 -32.66
CA ALA A 280 20.11 33.18 -33.35
C ALA A 280 21.12 32.56 -32.36
N GLU A 281 21.83 31.50 -32.79
CA GLU A 281 22.91 30.85 -32.04
C GLU A 281 23.97 31.86 -31.56
N ARG A 282 24.28 32.86 -32.41
CA ARG A 282 25.20 33.94 -32.07
C ARG A 282 24.71 34.75 -30.87
N THR A 283 23.42 35.02 -30.78
CA THR A 283 22.80 35.74 -29.64
C THR A 283 22.92 34.93 -28.35
N VAL A 284 22.68 33.61 -28.40
CA VAL A 284 22.90 32.72 -27.24
C VAL A 284 24.37 32.77 -26.80
N THR A 285 25.30 32.72 -27.75
CA THR A 285 26.75 32.79 -27.46
C THR A 285 27.14 34.12 -26.81
N THR A 286 26.56 35.23 -27.25
CA THR A 286 26.76 36.55 -26.63
C THR A 286 26.24 36.57 -25.18
N HIS A 287 25.04 36.04 -24.92
CA HIS A 287 24.53 35.94 -23.55
C HIS A 287 25.42 35.05 -22.66
N LEU A 288 25.91 33.91 -23.18
CA LEU A 288 26.86 33.05 -22.47
C LEU A 288 28.15 33.80 -22.11
N GLN A 289 28.69 34.61 -23.04
CA GLN A 289 29.87 35.42 -22.78
C GLN A 289 29.63 36.47 -21.69
N ASN A 290 28.47 37.15 -21.74
CA ASN A 290 28.11 38.14 -20.73
C ASN A 290 27.97 37.50 -19.33
N MET A 291 27.34 36.33 -19.24
CA MET A 291 27.24 35.58 -17.98
C MET A 291 28.60 35.12 -17.46
N MET A 292 29.49 34.63 -18.33
CA MET A 292 30.85 34.26 -17.94
C MET A 292 31.64 35.45 -17.40
N ASN A 293 31.46 36.64 -17.99
CA ASN A 293 32.05 37.87 -17.48
C ASN A 293 31.47 38.29 -16.12
N LYS A 294 30.14 38.22 -15.94
CA LYS A 294 29.48 38.53 -14.65
C LYS A 294 29.90 37.59 -13.53
N THR A 295 30.08 36.31 -13.84
CA THR A 295 30.44 35.27 -12.88
C THR A 295 31.94 35.06 -12.74
N GLN A 296 32.77 35.76 -13.52
CA GLN A 296 34.22 35.58 -13.57
C GLN A 296 34.62 34.12 -13.83
N THR A 297 34.03 33.51 -14.86
CA THR A 297 34.30 32.12 -15.26
C THR A 297 34.93 32.07 -16.65
N ARG A 298 35.76 31.05 -16.90
CA ARG A 298 36.55 30.91 -18.14
C ARG A 298 35.96 29.90 -19.12
N SER A 299 34.99 29.11 -18.68
CA SER A 299 34.30 28.15 -19.53
C SER A 299 32.82 28.04 -19.17
N ARG A 300 32.01 27.57 -20.12
CA ARG A 300 30.58 27.28 -19.91
C ARG A 300 30.36 26.25 -18.80
N MET A 301 31.25 25.26 -18.68
CA MET A 301 31.19 24.24 -17.65
C MET A 301 31.51 24.84 -16.27
N GLU A 302 32.48 25.75 -16.20
CA GLU A 302 32.80 26.49 -14.98
C GLU A 302 31.66 27.44 -14.57
N LEU A 303 31.01 28.11 -15.54
CA LEU A 303 29.80 28.91 -15.32
C LEU A 303 28.71 28.08 -14.63
N VAL A 304 28.35 26.92 -15.22
CA VAL A 304 27.32 26.03 -14.66
C VAL A 304 27.72 25.56 -13.25
N ARG A 305 28.95 25.05 -13.10
CA ARG A 305 29.45 24.56 -11.81
C ARG A 305 29.49 25.66 -10.74
N LYS A 306 29.85 26.89 -11.09
CA LYS A 306 29.91 28.03 -10.16
C LYS A 306 28.52 28.50 -9.74
N LEU A 307 27.53 28.40 -10.63
CA LEU A 307 26.13 28.66 -10.26
C LEU A 307 25.56 27.54 -9.39
N GLU A 308 26.04 26.30 -9.52
CA GLU A 308 25.54 25.13 -8.78
C GLU A 308 26.24 24.84 -7.44
N THR A 309 27.40 25.45 -7.18
CA THR A 309 28.21 25.14 -6.00
C THR A 309 28.76 26.40 -5.31
N ASN A 310 28.92 26.37 -3.99
CA ASN A 310 29.49 27.49 -3.21
C ASN A 310 31.03 27.52 -3.18
N ILE A 311 31.71 26.72 -4.01
CA ILE A 311 33.14 26.44 -3.84
C ILE A 311 34.04 27.60 -4.32
N PHE A 312 33.54 28.54 -5.12
CA PHE A 312 34.38 29.55 -5.78
C PHE A 312 34.42 30.94 -5.13
N ASP A 313 33.91 31.09 -3.91
CA ASP A 313 33.94 32.37 -3.17
C ASP A 313 34.85 32.34 -1.93
N THR A 314 35.80 31.40 -1.82
CA THR A 314 36.91 31.57 -0.87
C THR A 314 37.87 32.62 -1.43
N PRO A 315 38.07 33.77 -0.77
CA PRO A 315 39.11 34.70 -1.17
C PRO A 315 40.48 34.04 -0.99
N ASP A 316 41.34 34.16 -1.98
CA ASP A 316 42.79 33.95 -1.90
C ASP A 316 43.43 34.89 -0.86
N ARG A 317 43.23 34.62 0.42
CA ARG A 317 43.98 35.21 1.53
C ARG A 317 44.16 34.22 2.66
N LEU A 318 45.10 33.30 2.47
CA LEU A 318 46.02 32.86 3.52
C LEU A 318 47.33 32.39 2.85
N THR A 319 48.05 33.32 2.24
CA THR A 319 49.52 33.22 2.23
C THR A 319 49.98 33.43 3.67
N PHE A 320 50.24 32.33 4.38
CA PHE A 320 51.13 32.38 5.52
C PHE A 320 52.55 32.15 5.02
N SER A 321 53.27 33.26 4.91
CA SER A 321 54.72 33.33 5.13
C SER A 321 55.07 32.91 6.55
#